data_AF-A0A523VUM2-F1
#
_entry.id   AF-A0A523VUM2-F1
#
_cell.length_a   1.000
_cell.length_b   1.000
_cell.length_c   1.000
_cell.angle_alpha   90.00
_cell.angle_beta   90.00
_cell.angle_gamma   90.00
#
_symmetry.space_group_name_H-M   'P 1'
#
loop_
_entity.id
_entity.type
_entity.pdbx_description
1 polymer ?
#
loop_
_entity_poly.entity_id
_entity_poly.type
_entity_poly.pdbx_seq_one_letter_code
_entity_poly.pdbx_strand_id
1 'polypeptide(L)'
;MDFWLPDFKYGNNQCGRKYSGIDNYFDIVARNHKRIHDEGSGEICIRHLVMPNHVECCSKPILDFVAKELPKAVMNIMGQFRPEYKAFNYEEINRRPTSEEIREVKTYAQKLGILFEPVS
;
A
#
# COMPACT_ATOMS: atom_id res chain seq x y z
N MET A 1 -13.12 13.69 -13.32
CA MET A 1 -12.82 13.13 -11.99
C MET A 1 -11.72 13.98 -11.44
N ASP A 2 -11.95 14.59 -10.28
CA ASP A 2 -11.07 15.65 -9.80
C ASP A 2 -9.86 15.02 -9.10
N PHE A 3 -10.09 14.10 -8.15
CA PHE A 3 -9.02 13.32 -7.50
C PHE A 3 -9.35 11.82 -7.41
N TRP A 4 -8.31 10.98 -7.33
CA TRP A 4 -8.40 9.54 -7.15
C TRP A 4 -7.92 9.12 -5.76
N LEU A 5 -8.66 8.23 -5.09
CA LEU A 5 -8.32 7.72 -3.76
C LEU A 5 -8.27 6.18 -3.70
N PRO A 6 -7.41 5.52 -4.49
CA PRO A 6 -7.38 4.06 -4.56
C PRO A 6 -6.66 3.41 -3.37
N ASP A 7 -6.97 2.13 -3.13
CA ASP A 7 -6.27 1.30 -2.14
C ASP A 7 -5.20 0.43 -2.80
N PHE A 8 -4.01 0.35 -2.18
CA PHE A 8 -2.95 -0.56 -2.59
C PHE A 8 -2.52 -1.41 -1.39
N LYS A 9 -3.01 -2.65 -1.34
CA LYS A 9 -2.89 -3.49 -0.13
C LYS A 9 -1.70 -4.45 -0.15
N TYR A 10 -1.46 -5.11 -1.28
CA TYR A 10 -0.44 -6.15 -1.40
C TYR A 10 0.63 -5.78 -2.43
N GLY A 11 1.89 -5.92 -2.04
CA GLY A 11 3.07 -5.64 -2.90
C GLY A 11 3.51 -6.82 -3.76
N ASN A 12 2.74 -7.91 -3.77
CA ASN A 12 2.99 -9.08 -4.60
C ASN A 12 1.69 -9.85 -4.87
N ASN A 13 1.69 -10.68 -5.92
CA ASN A 13 0.54 -11.50 -6.30
C ASN A 13 0.24 -12.61 -5.29
N GLN A 14 1.26 -13.15 -4.62
CA GLN A 14 1.11 -14.25 -3.66
C GLN A 14 0.20 -13.86 -2.48
N CYS A 15 0.39 -12.67 -1.91
CA CYS A 15 -0.42 -12.14 -0.82
C CYS A 15 -1.83 -11.80 -1.28
N GLY A 16 -1.98 -11.25 -2.50
CA GLY A 16 -3.29 -11.00 -3.10
C GLY A 16 -4.11 -12.29 -3.26
N ARG A 17 -3.46 -13.36 -3.73
CA ARG A 17 -4.10 -14.67 -3.85
C ARG A 17 -4.40 -15.29 -2.49
N LYS A 18 -3.43 -15.28 -1.57
CA LYS A 18 -3.55 -15.92 -0.25
C LYS A 18 -4.66 -15.28 0.58
N TYR A 19 -4.67 -13.96 0.72
CA TYR A 19 -5.57 -13.28 1.67
C TYR A 19 -6.88 -12.80 1.07
N SER A 20 -6.91 -12.56 -0.25
CA SER A 20 -8.11 -12.05 -0.94
C SER A 20 -8.61 -12.95 -2.06
N GLY A 21 -7.92 -14.06 -2.37
CA GLY A 21 -8.31 -14.95 -3.48
C GLY A 21 -8.04 -14.39 -4.87
N ILE A 22 -7.39 -13.23 -4.99
CA ILE A 22 -7.23 -12.50 -6.26
C ILE A 22 -5.92 -12.89 -6.93
N ASP A 23 -6.00 -13.48 -8.12
CA ASP A 23 -4.84 -13.75 -8.97
C ASP A 23 -4.35 -12.45 -9.64
N ASN A 24 -3.03 -12.33 -9.83
CA ASN A 24 -2.38 -11.17 -10.46
C ASN A 24 -2.72 -9.81 -9.81
N TYR A 25 -3.00 -9.79 -8.50
CA TYR A 25 -3.41 -8.58 -7.78
C TYR A 25 -2.46 -7.41 -8.01
N PHE A 26 -1.15 -7.60 -7.77
CA PHE A 26 -0.18 -6.51 -7.85
C PHE A 26 -0.11 -5.97 -9.29
N ASP A 27 0.00 -6.86 -10.28
CA ASP A 27 0.13 -6.47 -11.69
C ASP A 27 -1.07 -5.66 -12.18
N ILE A 28 -2.27 -6.10 -11.81
CA ILE A 28 -3.51 -5.43 -12.20
C ILE A 28 -3.62 -4.06 -11.51
N VAL A 29 -3.40 -4.01 -10.21
CA VAL A 29 -3.55 -2.80 -9.40
C VAL A 29 -2.48 -1.77 -9.79
N ALA A 30 -1.22 -2.18 -9.89
CA ALA A 30 -0.10 -1.35 -10.32
C ALA A 30 -0.34 -0.74 -11.70
N ARG A 31 -0.73 -1.55 -12.69
CA ARG A 31 -1.09 -1.08 -14.04
C ARG A 31 -2.21 -0.05 -14.00
N ASN A 32 -3.26 -0.29 -13.22
CA ASN A 32 -4.40 0.63 -13.13
C ASN A 32 -4.00 1.96 -12.47
N HIS A 33 -3.20 1.93 -11.40
CA HIS A 33 -2.67 3.14 -10.77
C HIS A 33 -1.79 3.93 -11.72
N LYS A 34 -0.95 3.25 -12.51
CA LYS A 34 -0.12 3.90 -13.54
C LYS A 34 -0.97 4.59 -14.62
N ARG A 35 -2.04 3.94 -15.09
CA ARG A 35 -2.99 4.58 -16.02
C ARG A 35 -3.66 5.82 -15.41
N ILE A 36 -4.07 5.75 -14.14
CA ILE A 36 -4.65 6.91 -13.44
C ILE A 36 -3.63 8.07 -13.37
N HIS A 37 -2.38 7.75 -13.07
CA HIS A 37 -1.30 8.74 -12.97
C HIS A 37 -0.92 9.33 -14.33
N ASP A 38 -0.79 8.50 -15.37
CA ASP A 38 -0.28 8.91 -16.68
C ASP A 38 -1.36 9.52 -17.59
N GLU A 39 -2.59 9.03 -17.52
CA GLU A 39 -3.70 9.39 -18.43
C GLU A 39 -4.83 10.17 -17.73
N GLY A 40 -4.90 10.13 -16.39
CA GLY A 40 -5.94 10.79 -15.59
C GLY A 40 -5.61 12.25 -15.24
N SER A 41 -6.26 12.78 -14.20
CA SER A 41 -5.96 14.13 -13.69
C SER A 41 -4.56 14.23 -13.06
N GLY A 42 -3.89 13.10 -12.80
CA GLY A 42 -2.63 13.02 -12.08
C GLY A 42 -2.77 13.22 -10.56
N GLU A 43 -3.93 13.69 -10.08
CA GLU A 43 -4.24 13.85 -8.67
C GLU A 43 -4.66 12.51 -8.05
N ILE A 44 -3.69 11.79 -7.49
CA ILE A 44 -3.88 10.46 -6.90
C ILE A 44 -3.33 10.43 -5.46
N CYS A 45 -4.18 9.99 -4.52
CA CYS A 45 -3.81 9.71 -3.14
C CYS A 45 -4.01 8.22 -2.85
N ILE A 46 -2.91 7.48 -2.72
CA ILE A 46 -2.93 6.02 -2.56
C ILE A 46 -3.02 5.69 -1.08
N ARG A 47 -4.05 4.96 -0.70
CA ARG A 47 -4.23 4.46 0.67
C ARG A 47 -3.50 3.12 0.83
N HIS A 48 -2.56 3.07 1.75
CA HIS A 48 -1.82 1.86 2.08
C HIS A 48 -2.01 1.52 3.56
N LEU A 49 -2.67 0.39 3.80
CA LEU A 49 -2.88 -0.14 5.14
C LEU A 49 -1.74 -1.09 5.49
N VAL A 50 -0.92 -0.72 6.46
CA VAL A 50 0.19 -1.56 6.94
C VAL A 50 -0.38 -2.81 7.57
N MET A 51 0.04 -3.96 7.07
CA MET A 51 -0.34 -5.27 7.63
C MET A 51 0.79 -5.81 8.52
N PRO A 52 0.45 -6.49 9.63
CA PRO A 52 1.44 -7.19 10.45
C PRO A 52 2.23 -8.20 9.62
N ASN A 53 3.52 -8.37 9.88
CA ASN A 53 4.43 -9.32 9.22
C ASN A 53 4.56 -9.14 7.68
N HIS A 54 4.11 -8.00 7.13
CA HIS A 54 4.04 -7.76 5.69
C HIS A 54 4.77 -6.48 5.24
N VAL A 55 5.68 -5.96 6.07
CA VAL A 55 6.49 -4.79 5.74
C VAL A 55 7.38 -5.06 4.51
N GLU A 56 8.15 -6.14 4.53
CA GLU A 56 9.10 -6.47 3.45
C GLU A 56 8.44 -6.89 2.14
N CYS A 57 7.41 -7.74 2.21
CA CYS A 57 6.84 -8.32 1.01
C CYS A 57 5.68 -7.51 0.43
N CYS A 58 5.05 -6.61 1.21
CA CYS A 58 3.94 -5.79 0.74
C CYS A 58 4.27 -4.29 0.78
N SER A 59 4.57 -3.74 1.96
CA SER A 59 4.70 -2.28 2.11
C SER A 59 5.88 -1.71 1.34
N LYS A 60 7.09 -2.27 1.49
CA LYS A 60 8.27 -1.76 0.78
C LYS A 60 8.13 -1.86 -0.76
N PRO A 61 7.69 -2.99 -1.35
CA PRO A 61 7.47 -3.08 -2.80
C PRO A 61 6.42 -2.10 -3.32
N ILE A 62 5.36 -1.83 -2.56
CA ILE A 62 4.39 -0.79 -2.91
C ILE A 62 5.06 0.58 -2.92
N LEU A 63 5.83 0.91 -1.88
CA LEU A 63 6.52 2.18 -1.78
C LEU A 63 7.56 2.35 -2.91
N ASP A 64 8.33 1.31 -3.23
CA ASP A 64 9.29 1.32 -4.33
C ASP A 64 8.60 1.56 -5.67
N PHE A 65 7.47 0.87 -5.91
CA PHE A 65 6.67 1.07 -7.12
C PHE A 65 6.12 2.49 -7.21
N VAL A 66 5.55 3.02 -6.12
CA VAL A 66 4.98 4.38 -6.09
C VAL A 66 6.05 5.43 -6.34
N ALA A 67 7.19 5.33 -5.64
CA ALA A 67 8.30 6.28 -5.82
C ALA A 67 8.85 6.29 -7.25
N LYS A 68 8.90 5.11 -7.89
CA LYS A 68 9.47 4.96 -9.23
C LYS A 68 8.49 5.32 -10.34
N GLU A 69 7.26 4.81 -10.26
CA GLU A 69 6.31 4.83 -11.37
C GLU A 69 5.24 5.92 -11.21
N LEU A 70 4.99 6.38 -9.98
CA LEU A 70 3.93 7.34 -9.65
C LEU A 70 4.48 8.56 -8.86
N PRO A 71 5.48 9.30 -9.37
CA PRO A 71 6.19 10.33 -8.61
C PRO A 71 5.31 11.51 -8.13
N LYS A 72 4.12 11.70 -8.70
CA LYS A 72 3.14 12.73 -8.25
C LYS A 72 2.12 12.22 -7.25
N ALA A 73 2.13 10.92 -6.95
CA ALA A 73 1.19 10.33 -6.02
C ALA A 73 1.49 10.73 -4.57
N VAL A 74 0.43 11.07 -3.84
CA VAL A 74 0.47 11.18 -2.38
C VAL A 74 0.13 9.82 -1.80
N MET A 75 0.68 9.47 -0.64
CA MET A 75 0.32 8.25 0.06
C MET A 75 -0.29 8.53 1.43
N ASN A 76 -1.35 7.80 1.75
CA ASN A 76 -1.88 7.74 3.11
C ASN A 76 -1.49 6.38 3.74
N ILE A 77 -0.45 6.40 4.58
CA ILE A 77 0.07 5.20 5.25
C ILE A 77 -0.64 5.04 6.60
N MET A 78 -1.43 3.97 6.72
CA MET A 78 -2.32 3.76 7.86
C MET A 78 -1.94 2.50 8.65
N GLY A 79 -1.78 2.63 9.97
CA GLY A 79 -1.59 1.51 10.90
C GLY A 79 -2.88 0.89 11.43
N GLN A 80 -4.00 1.05 10.70
CA GLN A 80 -5.36 0.78 11.21
C GLN A 80 -5.86 -0.64 10.93
N PHE A 81 -4.97 -1.57 10.53
CA PHE A 81 -5.37 -2.94 10.22
C PHE A 81 -5.93 -3.63 11.45
N ARG A 82 -7.07 -4.32 11.27
CA ARG A 82 -7.74 -5.12 12.28
C ARG A 82 -8.00 -6.52 11.72
N PRO A 83 -7.70 -7.59 12.48
CA PRO A 83 -7.94 -8.96 12.04
C PRO A 83 -9.44 -9.29 12.14
N GLU A 84 -10.23 -8.74 11.21
CA GLU A 84 -11.68 -8.95 11.12
C GLU A 84 -12.04 -9.95 10.02
N TYR A 85 -13.26 -10.49 10.08
CA TYR A 85 -13.73 -11.55 9.17
C TYR A 85 -12.73 -12.71 9.13
N LYS A 86 -12.46 -13.32 7.97
CA LYS A 86 -11.56 -14.48 7.83
C LYS A 86 -10.07 -14.20 8.13
N ALA A 87 -9.69 -12.96 8.50
CA ALA A 87 -8.30 -12.64 8.80
C ALA A 87 -7.76 -13.44 10.00
N PHE A 88 -8.60 -13.83 10.96
CA PHE A 88 -8.19 -14.66 12.10
C PHE A 88 -7.75 -16.07 11.72
N ASN A 89 -8.07 -16.55 10.50
CA ASN A 89 -7.62 -17.85 9.99
C ASN A 89 -6.14 -17.84 9.56
N TYR A 90 -5.49 -16.68 9.54
CA TYR A 90 -4.10 -16.51 9.12
C TYR A 90 -3.29 -16.00 10.31
N GLU A 91 -2.55 -16.88 10.99
CA GLU A 91 -1.83 -16.56 12.22
C GLU A 91 -0.90 -15.34 12.05
N GLU A 92 -0.25 -15.23 10.90
CA GLU A 92 0.67 -14.15 10.57
C GLU A 92 0.00 -12.78 10.42
N ILE A 93 -1.30 -12.72 10.14
CA ILE A 93 -2.07 -11.47 10.10
C ILE A 93 -3.16 -11.37 11.16
N ASN A 94 -3.23 -12.30 12.11
CA ASN A 94 -4.22 -12.29 13.18
C ASN A 94 -3.83 -11.35 14.35
N ARG A 95 -3.33 -10.16 14.02
CA ARG A 95 -3.00 -9.11 14.99
C ARG A 95 -3.03 -7.74 14.33
N ARG A 96 -2.91 -6.68 15.13
CA ARG A 96 -2.62 -5.34 14.61
C ARG A 96 -1.12 -5.22 14.25
N PRO A 97 -0.75 -4.37 13.29
CA PRO A 97 0.65 -4.03 13.08
C PRO A 97 1.21 -3.36 14.33
N THR A 98 2.48 -3.63 14.64
CA THR A 98 3.18 -2.99 15.75
C THR A 98 3.52 -1.54 15.39
N SER A 99 3.77 -0.72 16.41
CA SER A 99 4.28 0.64 16.18
C SER A 99 5.61 0.64 15.44
N GLU A 100 6.41 -0.41 15.59
CA GLU A 100 7.67 -0.57 14.86
C GLU A 100 7.46 -0.83 13.37
N GLU A 101 6.54 -1.73 13.01
CA GLU A 101 6.19 -1.99 11.60
C GLU A 101 5.67 -0.71 10.92
N ILE A 102 4.79 0.04 11.60
CA ILE A 102 4.26 1.30 11.07
C ILE A 102 5.38 2.33 10.90
N ARG A 103 6.25 2.47 11.92
CA ARG A 103 7.38 3.39 11.89
C ARG A 103 8.34 3.02 10.76
N GLU A 104 8.65 1.75 10.59
CA GLU A 104 9.53 1.27 9.53
C GLU A 104 9.01 1.65 8.15
N VAL A 105 7.72 1.40 7.89
CA VAL A 105 7.08 1.75 6.60
C VAL A 105 7.14 3.26 6.36
N LYS A 106 6.81 4.08 7.36
CA LYS A 106 6.88 5.55 7.26
C LYS A 106 8.31 6.05 7.03
N THR A 107 9.27 5.54 7.78
CA THR A 107 10.69 5.89 7.60
C THR A 107 11.19 5.49 6.21
N TYR A 108 10.74 4.35 5.68
CA TYR A 108 11.07 3.94 4.32
C TYR A 108 10.46 4.87 3.28
N ALA A 109 9.18 5.23 3.42
CA ALA A 109 8.52 6.20 2.55
C ALA A 109 9.24 7.57 2.56
N GLN A 110 9.68 8.03 3.73
CA GLN A 110 10.46 9.25 3.89
C GLN A 110 11.80 9.17 3.15
N LYS A 111 12.51 8.04 3.23
CA LYS A 111 13.78 7.81 2.51
C LYS A 111 13.59 7.87 0.99
N LEU A 112 12.44 7.43 0.49
CA LEU A 112 12.09 7.47 -0.92
C LEU A 112 11.56 8.84 -1.38
N GLY A 113 11.37 9.80 -0.47
CA GLY A 113 10.85 11.13 -0.79
C GLY A 113 9.36 11.15 -1.13
N ILE A 114 8.60 10.12 -0.73
CA ILE A 114 7.16 10.05 -0.96
C ILE A 114 6.46 11.05 -0.03
N LEU A 115 5.50 11.82 -0.56
CA LEU A 115 4.65 12.68 0.26
C LEU A 115 3.59 11.81 0.97
N PHE A 116 3.71 11.65 2.29
CA PHE A 116 2.72 10.91 3.10
C PHE A 116 2.28 11.61 4.39
N GLU A 117 2.93 12.71 4.73
CA GLU A 117 2.59 13.60 5.85
C GLU A 117 2.44 15.03 5.34
N PRO A 118 1.62 15.88 5.98
CA PRO A 118 1.54 17.29 5.64
C PRO A 118 2.92 17.94 5.74
N VAL A 119 3.24 18.82 4.78
CA VAL A 119 4.43 19.67 4.87
C VAL A 119 4.12 20.76 5.89
N SER A 120 4.83 20.76 7.01
CA SER A 120 4.76 21.78 8.07
C SER A 120 5.37 23.10 7.65
#